data_AF-A0A222AJ62-F1
#
_entry.id   AF-A0A222AJ62-F1
#
_cell.length_a   1.000
_cell.length_b   1.000
_cell.length_c   1.000
_cell.angle_alpha   90.00
_cell.angle_beta   90.00
_cell.angle_gamma   90.00
#
_symmetry.space_group_name_H-M   'P 1'
#
loop_
_entity.id
_entity.type
_entity.pdbx_description
1 polymer ?
#
loop_
_entity_poly.entity_id
_entity_poly.type
_entity_poly.pdbx_seq_one_letter_code
_entity_poly.pdbx_strand_id
1 'polypeptide(L)'
;YELQAAKTKQRIKEEQMQISVVERTQEIAVQKWEVQRKEKELDATVRRPAEAEKFKLEKLAEAHKLKTVLEAEAEAEAVKVRGEAEAYAIKAKAVADAEQMAKKAEAWKEYGSAAMVDMMLETLPKVAAEVAAPLSQARKVTMVSCGGGEVGAAKLTGEVLNIVQCIPELVKGVTGVDISK
;
A
#
# COMPACT_ATOMS: atom_id res chain seq x y z
N TYR A 1 113.96 -14.85 -28.11
CA TYR A 1 113.24 -13.63 -28.56
C TYR A 1 111.72 -13.79 -28.60
N GLU A 2 111.18 -14.94 -29.03
CA GLU A 2 109.72 -15.16 -29.15
C GLU A 2 108.92 -15.06 -27.85
N LEU A 3 109.48 -15.52 -26.72
CA LEU A 3 108.81 -15.50 -25.41
C LEU A 3 108.52 -14.07 -24.90
N GLN A 4 109.40 -13.11 -25.21
CA GLN A 4 109.18 -11.71 -24.85
C GLN A 4 108.10 -11.08 -25.73
N ALA A 5 108.08 -11.37 -27.03
CA ALA A 5 107.04 -10.91 -27.94
C ALA A 5 105.64 -11.45 -27.57
N ALA A 6 105.55 -12.71 -27.12
CA ALA A 6 104.30 -13.30 -26.65
C ALA A 6 103.79 -12.63 -25.36
N LYS A 7 104.68 -12.35 -24.39
CA LYS A 7 104.34 -11.61 -23.16
C LYS A 7 103.85 -10.19 -23.46
N THR A 8 104.50 -9.47 -24.37
CA THR A 8 104.05 -8.13 -24.78
C THR A 8 102.70 -8.17 -25.48
N LYS A 9 102.45 -9.17 -26.35
CA LYS A 9 101.14 -9.38 -26.99
C LYS A 9 100.04 -9.72 -25.98
N GLN A 10 100.31 -10.52 -24.95
CA GLN A 10 99.35 -10.80 -23.88
C GLN A 10 99.00 -9.54 -23.11
N ARG A 11 100.00 -8.74 -22.72
CA ARG A 11 99.77 -7.49 -21.99
C ARG A 11 98.97 -6.47 -22.81
N ILE A 12 99.24 -6.35 -24.11
CA ILE A 12 98.44 -5.51 -25.03
C ILE A 12 96.99 -5.99 -25.09
N LYS A 13 96.76 -7.32 -25.16
CA LYS A 13 95.40 -7.87 -25.15
C LYS A 13 94.68 -7.65 -23.82
N GLU A 14 95.37 -7.75 -22.69
CA GLU A 14 94.81 -7.44 -21.37
C GLU A 14 94.44 -5.96 -21.25
N GLU A 15 95.31 -5.05 -21.68
CA GLU A 15 95.04 -3.60 -21.72
C GLU A 15 93.85 -3.29 -22.65
N GLN A 16 93.80 -3.90 -23.84
CA GLN A 16 92.64 -3.79 -24.75
C GLN A 16 91.35 -4.32 -24.14
N MET A 17 91.42 -5.45 -23.44
CA MET A 17 90.27 -6.02 -22.74
C MET A 17 89.80 -5.10 -21.61
N GLN A 18 90.72 -4.52 -20.83
CA GLN A 18 90.39 -3.55 -19.78
C GLN A 18 89.72 -2.29 -20.36
N ILE A 19 90.23 -1.75 -21.46
CA ILE A 19 89.61 -0.62 -22.17
C ILE A 19 88.17 -0.99 -22.56
N SER A 20 87.96 -2.16 -23.16
CA SER A 20 86.62 -2.60 -23.58
C SER A 20 85.65 -2.79 -22.41
N VAL A 21 86.13 -3.23 -21.24
CA VAL A 21 85.32 -3.38 -20.03
C VAL A 21 84.95 -2.00 -19.49
N VAL A 22 85.89 -1.05 -19.45
CA VAL A 22 85.63 0.31 -18.98
C VAL A 22 84.61 1.01 -19.89
N GLU A 23 84.79 0.94 -21.21
CA GLU A 23 83.84 1.48 -22.19
C GLU A 23 82.45 0.88 -21.99
N ARG A 24 82.35 -0.45 -21.89
CA ARG A 24 81.06 -1.13 -21.68
C ARG A 24 80.42 -0.78 -20.34
N THR A 25 81.20 -0.60 -19.28
CA THR A 25 80.67 -0.14 -17.99
C THR A 25 80.16 1.30 -18.04
N GLN A 26 80.84 2.18 -18.78
CA GLN A 26 80.38 3.55 -19.01
C GLN A 26 79.11 3.58 -19.87
N GLU A 27 79.02 2.77 -20.92
CA GLU A 27 77.79 2.60 -21.70
C GLU A 27 76.62 2.12 -20.84
N ILE A 28 76.82 1.09 -20.02
CA ILE A 28 75.80 0.60 -19.07
C ILE A 28 75.39 1.70 -18.09
N ALA A 29 76.34 2.50 -17.60
CA ALA A 29 76.05 3.60 -16.68
C ALA A 29 75.18 4.67 -17.37
N VAL A 30 75.55 5.11 -18.58
CA VAL A 30 74.78 6.07 -19.38
C VAL A 30 73.38 5.54 -19.67
N GLN A 31 73.26 4.27 -20.09
CA GLN A 31 71.96 3.63 -20.33
C GLN A 31 71.09 3.58 -19.07
N LYS A 32 71.67 3.27 -17.90
CA LYS A 32 70.93 3.30 -16.63
C LYS A 32 70.41 4.70 -16.31
N TRP A 33 71.21 5.74 -16.54
CA TRP A 33 70.78 7.13 -16.35
C TRP A 33 69.66 7.52 -17.31
N GLU A 34 69.74 7.12 -18.58
CA GLU A 34 68.68 7.35 -19.56
C GLU A 34 67.38 6.64 -19.19
N VAL A 35 67.45 5.39 -18.74
CA VAL A 35 66.28 4.63 -18.27
C VAL A 35 65.64 5.34 -17.07
N GLN A 36 66.42 5.77 -16.08
CA GLN A 36 65.89 6.51 -14.93
C GLN A 36 65.25 7.84 -15.34
N ARG A 37 65.85 8.56 -16.30
CA ARG A 37 65.26 9.81 -16.80
C ARG A 37 63.93 9.54 -17.49
N LYS A 38 63.89 8.53 -18.38
CA LYS A 38 62.65 8.11 -19.07
C LYS A 38 61.58 7.62 -18.09
N GLU A 39 61.96 6.89 -17.05
CA GLU A 39 61.02 6.43 -16.03
C GLU A 39 60.40 7.61 -15.27
N LYS A 40 61.20 8.61 -14.89
CA LYS A 40 60.70 9.83 -14.26
C LYS A 40 59.82 10.67 -15.18
N GLU A 41 60.17 10.75 -16.47
CA GLU A 41 59.34 11.41 -17.49
C GLU A 41 57.99 10.68 -17.64
N LEU A 42 57.99 9.35 -17.76
CA LEU A 42 56.77 8.54 -17.84
C LEU A 42 55.91 8.62 -16.58
N ASP A 43 56.55 8.64 -15.40
CA ASP A 43 55.84 8.80 -14.13
C ASP A 43 55.12 10.15 -14.08
N ALA A 44 55.82 11.23 -14.47
CA ALA A 44 55.26 12.57 -14.49
C ALA A 44 54.18 12.77 -15.57
N THR A 45 54.39 12.25 -16.78
CA THR A 45 53.53 12.50 -17.95
C THR A 45 52.39 11.50 -18.10
N VAL A 46 52.53 10.27 -17.60
CA VAL A 46 51.53 9.21 -17.80
C VAL A 46 50.91 8.77 -16.48
N ARG A 47 51.71 8.39 -15.48
CA ARG A 47 51.17 7.84 -14.24
C ARG A 47 50.41 8.87 -13.41
N ARG A 48 51.03 10.03 -13.14
CA ARG A 48 50.41 11.10 -12.36
C ARG A 48 49.07 11.61 -12.95
N PRO A 49 48.95 11.90 -14.27
CA PRO A 49 47.66 12.29 -14.82
C PRO A 49 46.65 11.14 -14.82
N ALA A 50 47.07 9.90 -15.11
CA ALA A 50 46.17 8.75 -15.06
C ALA A 50 45.62 8.50 -13.64
N GLU A 51 46.44 8.67 -12.61
CA GLU A 51 46.01 8.60 -11.20
C GLU A 51 45.05 9.73 -10.85
N ALA A 52 45.32 10.95 -11.32
CA ALA A 52 44.43 12.09 -11.11
C ALA A 52 43.07 11.89 -11.80
N GLU A 53 43.06 11.34 -13.02
CA GLU A 53 41.83 11.01 -13.74
C GLU A 53 41.06 9.87 -13.06
N LYS A 54 41.75 8.82 -12.64
CA LYS A 54 41.14 7.72 -11.88
C LYS A 54 40.50 8.24 -10.59
N PHE A 55 41.22 9.05 -9.83
CA PHE A 55 40.69 9.63 -8.58
C PHE A 55 39.49 10.53 -8.85
N LYS A 56 39.53 11.37 -9.89
CA LYS A 56 38.38 12.19 -10.30
C LYS A 56 37.18 11.32 -10.66
N LEU A 57 37.39 10.27 -11.45
CA LEU A 57 36.31 9.38 -11.88
C LEU A 57 35.71 8.60 -10.70
N GLU A 58 36.55 8.09 -9.81
CA GLU A 58 36.12 7.43 -8.57
C GLU A 58 35.30 8.37 -7.71
N LYS A 59 35.76 9.62 -7.52
CA LYS A 59 35.02 10.63 -6.73
C LYS A 59 33.70 11.03 -7.39
N LEU A 60 33.66 11.16 -8.71
CA LEU A 60 32.43 11.42 -9.44
C LEU A 60 31.45 10.25 -9.33
N ALA A 61 31.94 9.01 -9.44
CA ALA A 61 31.12 7.82 -9.28
C ALA A 61 30.59 7.67 -7.84
N GLU A 62 31.42 7.94 -6.84
CA GLU A 62 31.02 7.99 -5.43
C GLU A 62 29.96 9.07 -5.21
N ALA A 63 30.16 10.28 -5.73
CA ALA A 63 29.19 11.37 -5.64
C ALA A 63 27.87 11.01 -6.31
N HIS A 64 27.91 10.35 -7.48
CA HIS A 64 26.71 9.91 -8.17
C HIS A 64 25.98 8.82 -7.39
N LYS A 65 26.69 7.83 -6.84
CA LYS A 65 26.09 6.79 -5.98
C LYS A 65 25.41 7.41 -4.77
N LEU A 66 26.09 8.31 -4.07
CA LEU A 66 25.53 9.02 -2.92
C LEU A 66 24.30 9.84 -3.30
N LYS A 67 24.36 10.56 -4.42
CA LYS A 67 23.22 11.32 -4.93
C LYS A 67 22.02 10.41 -5.19
N THR A 68 22.21 9.30 -5.90
CA THR A 68 21.12 8.36 -6.21
C THR A 68 20.55 7.71 -4.95
N VAL A 69 21.39 7.36 -3.97
CA VAL A 69 20.92 6.81 -2.69
C VAL A 69 20.11 7.84 -1.92
N LEU A 70 20.60 9.08 -1.80
CA LEU A 70 19.90 10.16 -1.12
C LEU A 70 18.58 10.52 -1.82
N GLU A 71 18.55 10.53 -3.15
CA GLU A 71 17.32 10.74 -3.92
C GLU A 71 16.31 9.61 -3.66
N ALA A 72 16.75 8.35 -3.69
CA ALA A 72 15.89 7.21 -3.40
C ALA A 72 15.36 7.21 -1.94
N GLU A 73 16.20 7.57 -0.97
CA GLU A 73 15.81 7.73 0.43
C GLU A 73 14.79 8.86 0.59
N ALA A 74 15.03 10.02 -0.02
CA ALA A 74 14.12 11.15 0.01
C ALA A 74 12.77 10.82 -0.65
N GLU A 75 12.76 10.09 -1.78
CA GLU A 75 11.54 9.61 -2.41
C GLU A 75 10.79 8.62 -1.52
N ALA A 76 11.49 7.68 -0.88
CA ALA A 76 10.89 6.73 0.03
C ALA A 76 10.26 7.42 1.26
N GLU A 77 10.95 8.40 1.84
CA GLU A 77 10.41 9.21 2.93
C GLU A 77 9.21 10.05 2.48
N ALA A 78 9.28 10.67 1.30
CA ALA A 78 8.16 11.43 0.74
C ALA A 78 6.92 10.56 0.54
N VAL A 79 7.09 9.33 0.03
CA VAL A 79 5.98 8.37 -0.13
C VAL A 79 5.42 7.95 1.23
N LYS A 80 6.26 7.69 2.23
CA LYS A 80 5.79 7.36 3.59
C LYS A 80 4.96 8.51 4.18
N VAL A 81 5.48 9.73 4.15
CA VAL A 81 4.79 10.91 4.70
C VAL A 81 3.48 11.17 3.95
N ARG A 82 3.46 11.05 2.62
CA ARG A 82 2.22 11.17 1.84
C ARG A 82 1.23 10.06 2.17
N GLY A 83 1.69 8.81 2.24
CA GLY A 83 0.85 7.66 2.60
C GLY A 83 0.26 7.78 4.00
N GLU A 84 1.03 8.27 4.97
CA GLU A 84 0.56 8.56 6.33
C GLU A 84 -0.47 9.69 6.34
N ALA A 85 -0.21 10.78 5.62
CA ALA A 85 -1.14 11.90 5.50
C ALA A 85 -2.46 11.48 4.82
N GLU A 86 -2.39 10.69 3.75
CA GLU A 86 -3.56 10.15 3.06
C GLU A 86 -4.33 9.17 3.95
N ALA A 87 -3.65 8.26 4.64
CA ALA A 87 -4.28 7.34 5.58
C ALA A 87 -4.96 8.10 6.73
N TYR A 88 -4.33 9.16 7.25
CA TYR A 88 -4.93 10.01 8.27
C TYR A 88 -6.16 10.75 7.73
N ALA A 89 -6.08 11.33 6.53
CA ALA A 89 -7.21 12.00 5.90
C ALA A 89 -8.39 11.06 5.64
N ILE A 90 -8.14 9.83 5.18
CA ILE A 90 -9.18 8.81 4.96
C ILE A 90 -9.79 8.39 6.29
N LYS A 91 -8.98 8.14 7.33
CA LYS A 91 -9.48 7.82 8.68
C LYS A 91 -10.35 8.94 9.24
N ALA A 92 -9.92 10.18 9.11
CA ALA A 92 -10.68 11.34 9.57
C ALA A 92 -12.02 11.47 8.83
N LYS A 93 -12.03 11.30 7.50
CA LYS A 93 -13.26 11.26 6.71
C LYS A 93 -14.18 10.12 7.11
N ALA A 94 -13.65 8.91 7.28
CA ALA A 94 -14.44 7.75 7.67
C ALA A 94 -15.07 7.91 9.07
N VAL A 95 -14.34 8.50 10.02
CA VAL A 95 -14.88 8.83 11.34
C VAL A 95 -15.98 9.88 11.23
N ALA A 96 -15.76 10.96 10.45
CA ALA A 96 -16.77 11.98 10.23
C ALA A 96 -18.03 11.41 9.57
N ASP A 97 -17.89 10.56 8.55
CA ASP A 97 -19.02 9.90 7.88
C ASP A 97 -19.75 8.95 8.82
N ALA A 98 -19.03 8.18 9.64
CA ALA A 98 -19.61 7.30 10.65
C ALA A 98 -20.39 8.09 11.72
N GLU A 99 -19.84 9.20 12.21
CA GLU A 99 -20.53 10.10 13.14
C GLU A 99 -21.77 10.74 12.50
N GLN A 100 -21.69 11.15 11.23
CA GLN A 100 -22.84 11.68 10.51
C GLN A 100 -23.93 10.63 10.34
N MET A 101 -23.57 9.39 9.99
CA MET A 101 -24.53 8.29 9.88
C MET A 101 -25.12 7.94 11.25
N ALA A 102 -24.34 7.95 12.32
CA ALA A 102 -24.82 7.72 13.68
C ALA A 102 -25.82 8.79 14.10
N LYS A 103 -25.50 10.08 13.88
CA LYS A 103 -26.42 11.20 14.16
C LYS A 103 -27.67 11.16 13.30
N LYS A 104 -27.56 10.77 12.02
CA LYS A 104 -28.74 10.54 11.17
C LYS A 104 -29.55 9.37 11.71
N ALA A 105 -28.95 8.24 12.06
CA ALA A 105 -29.67 7.10 12.61
C ALA A 105 -30.37 7.42 13.94
N GLU A 106 -29.73 8.21 14.80
CA GLU A 106 -30.29 8.70 16.05
C GLU A 106 -31.47 9.65 15.80
N ALA A 107 -31.30 10.63 14.89
CA ALA A 107 -32.39 11.48 14.44
C ALA A 107 -33.54 10.64 13.88
N TRP A 108 -33.29 9.61 13.05
CA TRP A 108 -34.34 8.74 12.51
C TRP A 108 -34.98 7.83 13.56
N LYS A 109 -34.32 7.54 14.69
CA LYS A 109 -34.97 6.85 15.83
C LYS A 109 -35.91 7.80 16.57
N GLU A 110 -35.50 9.04 16.80
CA GLU A 110 -36.33 10.08 17.42
C GLU A 110 -37.49 10.50 16.50
N TYR A 111 -37.20 10.74 15.23
CA TYR A 111 -38.22 10.95 14.19
C TYR A 111 -39.01 9.67 13.94
N GLY A 112 -38.47 8.47 14.16
CA GLY A 112 -39.16 7.21 13.94
C GLY A 112 -40.31 7.00 14.92
N SER A 113 -40.17 7.43 16.18
CA SER A 113 -41.28 7.40 17.14
C SER A 113 -42.35 8.46 16.81
N ALA A 114 -41.95 9.66 16.38
CA ALA A 114 -42.89 10.71 15.96
C ALA A 114 -43.54 10.43 14.60
N ALA A 115 -42.79 9.91 13.63
CA ALA A 115 -43.24 9.58 12.27
C ALA A 115 -43.97 8.24 12.21
N MET A 116 -43.72 7.28 13.11
CA MET A 116 -44.64 6.14 13.27
C MET A 116 -46.00 6.60 13.76
N VAL A 117 -46.05 7.58 14.68
CA VAL A 117 -47.32 8.16 15.14
C VAL A 117 -48.01 8.96 14.02
N ASP A 118 -47.26 9.74 13.24
CA ASP A 118 -47.79 10.53 12.12
C ASP A 118 -48.23 9.66 10.93
N MET A 119 -47.42 8.68 10.52
CA MET A 119 -47.84 7.66 9.55
C MET A 119 -49.01 6.83 10.07
N MET A 120 -49.06 6.47 11.36
CA MET A 120 -50.24 5.80 11.91
C MET A 120 -51.46 6.69 11.84
N LEU A 121 -51.37 7.99 12.13
CA LEU A 121 -52.48 8.94 12.02
C LEU A 121 -52.98 9.08 10.57
N GLU A 122 -52.09 9.06 9.58
CA GLU A 122 -52.45 9.13 8.17
C GLU A 122 -52.96 7.80 7.59
N THR A 123 -52.43 6.66 8.07
CA THR A 123 -52.82 5.32 7.61
C THR A 123 -54.03 4.75 8.36
N LEU A 124 -54.28 5.19 9.60
CA LEU A 124 -55.46 4.84 10.40
C LEU A 124 -56.78 5.04 9.66
N PRO A 125 -57.06 6.21 9.02
CA PRO A 125 -58.33 6.39 8.32
C PRO A 125 -58.44 5.51 7.07
N LYS A 126 -57.33 5.16 6.41
CA LYS A 126 -57.35 4.24 5.25
C LYS A 126 -57.62 2.80 5.68
N VAL A 127 -56.96 2.34 6.75
CA VAL A 127 -57.20 1.01 7.33
C VAL A 127 -58.60 0.93 7.94
N ALA A 128 -59.05 1.96 8.65
CA ALA A 128 -60.40 2.05 9.19
C ALA A 128 -61.45 2.08 8.08
N ALA A 129 -61.19 2.77 6.95
CA ALA A 129 -62.08 2.76 5.79
C ALA A 129 -62.14 1.38 5.12
N GLU A 130 -61.00 0.68 4.98
CA GLU A 130 -60.95 -0.67 4.40
C GLU A 130 -61.58 -1.72 5.32
N VAL A 131 -61.45 -1.58 6.64
CA VAL A 131 -62.12 -2.45 7.63
C VAL A 131 -63.62 -2.10 7.73
N ALA A 132 -63.99 -0.83 7.57
CA ALA A 132 -65.38 -0.40 7.58
C ALA A 132 -66.10 -0.62 6.24
N ALA A 133 -65.40 -0.77 5.11
CA ALA A 133 -65.98 -1.04 3.80
C ALA A 133 -66.85 -2.32 3.78
N PRO A 134 -66.38 -3.49 4.27
CA PRO A 134 -67.22 -4.68 4.37
C PRO A 134 -68.33 -4.56 5.43
N LEU A 135 -68.14 -3.77 6.50
CA LEU A 135 -69.18 -3.49 7.50
C LEU A 135 -70.28 -2.56 6.97
N SER A 136 -69.94 -1.60 6.09
CA SER A 136 -70.88 -0.66 5.46
C SER A 136 -71.70 -1.33 4.35
N GLN A 137 -71.10 -2.27 3.62
CA GLN A 137 -71.80 -3.06 2.60
C GLN A 137 -72.74 -4.12 3.20
N ALA A 138 -72.54 -4.51 4.47
CA ALA A 138 -73.46 -5.38 5.19
C ALA A 138 -74.73 -4.64 5.65
N ARG A 139 -75.58 -4.21 4.70
CA ARG A 139 -76.87 -3.52 4.96
C ARG A 139 -77.88 -4.36 5.74
N LYS A 140 -77.69 -5.68 5.85
CA LYS A 140 -78.52 -6.59 6.62
C LYS A 140 -77.74 -7.86 6.96
N VAL A 141 -77.17 -7.92 8.16
CA VAL A 141 -76.68 -9.19 8.73
C VAL A 141 -77.90 -10.03 9.10
N THR A 142 -78.42 -10.78 8.12
CA THR A 142 -79.46 -11.77 8.37
C THR A 142 -78.74 -13.05 8.78
N MET A 143 -78.58 -13.24 10.10
CA MET A 143 -78.08 -14.50 10.64
C MET A 143 -79.13 -15.58 10.37
N VAL A 144 -78.90 -16.40 9.35
CA VAL A 144 -79.73 -17.58 9.08
C VAL A 144 -79.26 -18.69 10.02
N SER A 145 -79.93 -18.80 11.17
CA SER A 145 -79.76 -19.96 12.04
C SER A 145 -80.49 -21.15 11.41
N CYS A 146 -79.76 -22.01 10.69
CA CYS A 146 -80.24 -23.35 10.36
C CYS A 146 -80.02 -24.27 11.57
N GLY A 147 -80.90 -24.17 12.56
CA GLY A 147 -80.91 -25.05 13.72
C GLY A 147 -81.37 -24.33 14.99
N GLY A 148 -82.41 -24.85 15.65
CA GLY A 148 -82.97 -24.25 16.86
C GLY A 148 -81.92 -24.15 17.99
N GLY A 149 -81.41 -22.95 18.20
CA GLY A 149 -80.45 -22.60 19.23
C GLY A 149 -80.25 -21.08 19.29
N GLU A 150 -80.05 -20.56 20.50
CA GLU A 150 -79.96 -19.15 20.88
C GLU A 150 -79.18 -18.25 19.89
N VAL A 151 -79.83 -17.15 19.49
CA VAL A 151 -79.34 -16.17 18.51
C VAL A 151 -78.72 -14.98 19.25
N GLY A 152 -77.45 -14.64 18.96
CA GLY A 152 -76.83 -13.44 19.52
C GLY A 152 -75.40 -13.18 19.03
N ALA A 153 -75.04 -11.90 18.98
CA ALA A 153 -73.74 -11.36 18.55
C ALA A 153 -72.52 -11.98 19.25
N ALA A 154 -72.71 -12.67 20.37
CA ALA A 154 -71.68 -13.36 21.14
C ALA A 154 -70.94 -14.47 20.36
N LYS A 155 -71.58 -15.16 19.40
CA LYS A 155 -70.87 -16.16 18.55
C LYS A 155 -70.06 -15.52 17.43
N LEU A 156 -70.49 -14.37 16.89
CA LEU A 156 -69.70 -13.62 15.90
C LEU A 156 -68.47 -12.98 16.54
N THR A 157 -68.60 -12.39 17.74
CA THR A 157 -67.42 -11.92 18.49
C THR A 157 -66.53 -13.08 18.91
N GLY A 158 -67.09 -14.26 19.23
CA GLY A 158 -66.31 -15.47 19.54
C GLY A 158 -65.57 -16.07 18.34
N GLU A 159 -66.19 -16.13 17.16
CA GLU A 159 -65.54 -16.62 15.93
C GLU A 159 -64.51 -15.62 15.40
N VAL A 160 -64.75 -14.32 15.51
CA VAL A 160 -63.74 -13.29 15.19
C VAL A 160 -62.61 -13.32 16.23
N LEU A 161 -62.89 -13.52 17.52
CA LEU A 161 -61.85 -13.75 18.53
C LEU A 161 -61.04 -15.01 18.23
N ASN A 162 -61.67 -16.10 17.80
CA ASN A 162 -60.98 -17.32 17.42
C ASN A 162 -60.13 -17.15 16.15
N ILE A 163 -60.63 -16.44 15.13
CA ILE A 163 -59.84 -16.11 13.92
C ILE A 163 -58.65 -15.22 14.29
N VAL A 164 -58.84 -14.22 15.14
CA VAL A 164 -57.76 -13.35 15.64
C VAL A 164 -56.76 -14.15 16.49
N GLN A 165 -57.21 -15.17 17.24
CA GLN A 165 -56.32 -16.08 17.97
C GLN A 165 -55.56 -17.06 17.06
N CYS A 166 -56.06 -17.38 15.87
CA CYS A 166 -55.37 -18.24 14.89
C CYS A 166 -54.36 -17.48 14.01
N ILE A 167 -54.42 -16.14 13.93
CA ILE A 167 -53.47 -15.35 13.13
C ILE A 167 -52.01 -15.51 13.60
N PRO A 168 -51.69 -15.48 14.91
CA PRO A 168 -50.34 -15.73 15.40
C PRO A 168 -49.83 -17.13 15.04
N GLU A 169 -50.68 -18.15 15.10
CA GLU A 169 -50.32 -19.53 14.79
C GLU A 169 -50.09 -19.75 13.29
N LEU A 170 -50.91 -19.12 12.44
CA LEU A 170 -50.74 -19.14 10.98
C LEU A 170 -49.48 -18.39 10.52
N VAL A 171 -49.16 -17.26 11.14
CA VAL A 171 -47.90 -16.54 10.88
C VAL A 171 -46.71 -17.38 11.35
N LYS A 172 -46.78 -18.00 12.54
CA LYS A 172 -45.74 -18.91 13.04
C LYS A 172 -45.49 -20.11 12.12
N GLY A 173 -46.55 -20.70 11.56
CA GLY A 173 -46.45 -21.82 10.63
C GLY A 173 -45.82 -21.48 9.27
N VAL A 174 -45.98 -20.24 8.79
CA VAL A 174 -45.49 -19.82 7.46
C VAL A 174 -44.14 -19.09 7.53
N THR A 175 -43.86 -18.33 8.59
CA THR A 175 -42.65 -17.50 8.69
C THR A 175 -41.69 -17.92 9.80
N GLY A 176 -42.09 -18.84 10.69
CA GLY A 176 -41.23 -19.35 11.77
C GLY A 176 -40.88 -18.32 12.86
N VAL A 177 -41.53 -17.15 12.86
CA VAL A 177 -41.30 -16.07 13.84
C VAL A 177 -42.46 -16.02 14.84
N ASP A 178 -42.15 -16.26 16.11
CA ASP A 178 -43.07 -16.12 17.25
C ASP A 178 -43.30 -14.63 17.58
N ILE A 179 -44.52 -14.13 17.40
CA ILE A 179 -44.93 -12.76 17.79
C ILE A 179 -45.71 -12.76 19.12
N SER A 180 -45.85 -13.90 19.80
CA SER A 180 -46.53 -13.95 21.10
C SER A 180 -45.58 -13.54 22.24
N LYS A 181 -45.53 -12.23 22.49
CA LYS A 181 -45.26 -11.67 23.82
C LYS A 181 -46.36 -10.67 24.17
#